data_AF-A0A7D9JW95-F1
#
_entry.id   AF-A0A7D9JW95-F1
#
_cell.length_a   1.000
_cell.length_b   1.000
_cell.length_c   1.000
_cell.angle_alpha   90.00
_cell.angle_beta   90.00
_cell.angle_gamma   90.00
#
_symmetry.space_group_name_H-M   'P 1'
#
loop_
_entity.id
_entity.type
_entity.pdbx_description
1 polymer ?
#
loop_
_entity_poly.entity_id
_entity_poly.type
_entity_poly.pdbx_seq_one_letter_code
_entity_poly.pdbx_strand_id
1 'polypeptide(L)'
;MSWKRKKALSEAQLQEDPENPPLKLASECSTRWGSTHKMIARVLKNKKAIRRVLGDDRDTAHLVPKWQDIEVLEAVDAALAPLADFTDIMSGSEYVTISALTPILRRLKNEELAAKNGDLPMTVSIKKKILKALQVKYSCEEKKLLMDITCFLDPRFK
;
A
#
# COMPACT_ATOMS: atom_id res chain seq x y z
N MET A 1 12.31 -14.50 -13.68
CA MET A 1 12.38 -13.77 -14.97
C MET A 1 13.71 -13.99 -15.65
N SER A 2 13.70 -14.43 -16.92
CA SER A 2 14.89 -14.50 -17.79
C SER A 2 15.55 -13.13 -17.94
N TRP A 3 16.88 -13.08 -18.08
CA TRP A 3 17.66 -11.84 -18.26
C TRP A 3 17.13 -11.00 -19.43
N LYS A 4 16.72 -11.65 -20.54
CA LYS A 4 16.15 -10.97 -21.71
C LYS A 4 14.91 -10.14 -21.37
N ARG A 5 13.99 -10.68 -20.55
CA ARG A 5 12.76 -9.97 -20.13
C ARG A 5 13.05 -8.81 -19.18
N LYS A 6 14.05 -8.95 -18.31
CA LYS A 6 14.48 -7.83 -17.44
C LYS A 6 15.05 -6.68 -18.26
N LYS A 7 15.82 -6.98 -19.30
CA LYS A 7 16.37 -5.99 -20.22
C LYS A 7 15.27 -5.27 -21.00
N ALA A 8 14.36 -6.03 -21.63
CA ALA A 8 13.22 -5.48 -22.37
C ALA A 8 12.34 -4.56 -21.50
N LEU A 9 12.10 -4.94 -20.23
CA LEU A 9 11.36 -4.08 -19.29
C LEU A 9 12.10 -2.77 -18.98
N SER A 10 13.43 -2.84 -18.81
CA SER A 10 14.23 -1.64 -18.53
C SER A 10 14.25 -0.69 -19.73
N GLU A 11 14.38 -1.25 -20.94
CA GLU A 11 14.32 -0.50 -22.20
C GLU A 11 12.93 0.14 -22.41
N ALA A 12 11.85 -0.61 -22.15
CA ALA A 12 10.48 -0.09 -22.25
C ALA A 12 10.19 1.02 -21.22
N GLN A 13 10.74 0.92 -20.00
CA GLN A 13 10.60 1.97 -18.98
C GLN A 13 11.32 3.27 -19.40
N LEU A 14 12.55 3.17 -19.92
CA LEU A 14 13.31 4.33 -20.39
C LEU A 14 12.65 5.05 -21.58
N GLN A 15 11.87 4.34 -22.40
CA GLN A 15 11.12 4.94 -23.50
C GLN A 15 9.87 5.71 -23.01
N GLU A 16 9.25 5.25 -21.93
CA GLU A 16 8.05 5.89 -21.36
C GLU A 16 8.39 7.05 -20.41
N ASP A 17 9.51 6.94 -19.69
CA ASP A 17 9.93 7.89 -18.66
C ASP A 17 11.47 8.01 -18.65
N PRO A 18 12.05 8.80 -19.58
CA PRO A 18 13.49 8.88 -19.77
C PRO A 18 14.26 9.50 -18.60
N GLU A 19 13.58 10.31 -17.78
CA GLU A 19 14.17 11.03 -16.65
C GLU A 19 14.35 10.14 -15.42
N ASN A 20 13.62 9.02 -15.34
CA ASN A 20 13.63 8.13 -14.19
C ASN A 20 14.43 6.84 -14.46
N PRO A 21 15.25 6.38 -13.49
CA PRO A 21 15.97 5.13 -13.65
C PRO A 21 15.02 3.93 -13.67
N PRO A 22 15.28 2.92 -14.52
CA PRO A 22 14.41 1.75 -14.64
C PRO A 22 14.36 0.97 -13.33
N LEU A 23 13.14 0.60 -12.95
CA LEU A 23 12.82 -0.08 -11.71
C LEU A 23 12.49 -1.55 -11.96
N LYS A 24 13.16 -2.44 -11.22
CA LYS A 24 12.82 -3.87 -11.18
C LYS A 24 11.39 -4.06 -10.66
N LEU A 25 10.69 -5.07 -11.15
CA LEU A 25 9.43 -5.48 -10.50
C LEU A 25 9.72 -5.98 -9.08
N ALA A 26 8.81 -5.65 -8.16
CA ALA A 26 8.83 -6.19 -6.81
C ALA A 26 7.98 -7.46 -6.77
N SER A 27 8.43 -8.46 -6.02
CA SER A 27 7.67 -9.68 -5.78
C SER A 27 6.98 -9.60 -4.42
N GLU A 28 5.79 -10.17 -4.34
CA GLU A 28 5.13 -10.42 -3.07
C GLU A 28 5.95 -11.43 -2.25
N CYS A 29 5.94 -11.26 -0.93
CA CYS A 29 6.66 -12.10 0.01
C CYS A 29 5.87 -12.15 1.32
N SER A 30 5.23 -13.28 1.58
CA SER A 30 4.34 -13.46 2.74
C SER A 30 4.96 -13.12 4.10
N THR A 31 6.28 -13.23 4.23
CA THR A 31 7.01 -12.93 5.48
C THR A 31 7.48 -11.48 5.58
N ARG A 32 7.41 -10.70 4.50
CA ARG A 32 7.83 -9.30 4.48
C ARG A 32 6.63 -8.36 4.46
N TRP A 33 6.39 -7.72 5.60
CA TRP A 33 5.31 -6.75 5.74
C TRP A 33 5.32 -5.69 4.63
N GLY A 34 4.15 -5.45 4.03
CA GLY A 34 3.97 -4.47 2.97
C GLY A 34 4.50 -4.88 1.59
N SER A 35 5.00 -6.11 1.38
CA SER A 35 5.47 -6.58 0.06
C SER A 35 4.37 -6.55 -0.99
N THR A 36 3.14 -6.88 -0.62
CA THR A 36 1.99 -6.89 -1.53
C THR A 36 1.70 -5.49 -2.05
N HIS A 37 1.60 -4.50 -1.16
CA HIS A 37 1.42 -3.10 -1.53
C HIS A 37 2.59 -2.61 -2.41
N LYS A 38 3.85 -2.88 -2.01
CA LYS A 38 5.03 -2.50 -2.79
C LYS A 38 5.05 -3.12 -4.20
N MET A 39 4.59 -4.36 -4.33
CA MET A 39 4.41 -5.01 -5.63
C MET A 39 3.36 -4.30 -6.47
N ILE A 40 2.18 -4.05 -5.90
CA ILE A 40 1.06 -3.38 -6.59
C ILE A 40 1.47 -1.99 -7.08
N ALA A 41 2.01 -1.15 -6.20
CA ALA A 41 2.52 0.18 -6.54
C ALA A 41 3.55 0.13 -7.69
N ARG A 42 4.44 -0.88 -7.68
CA ARG A 42 5.45 -1.07 -8.73
C ARG A 42 4.83 -1.51 -10.07
N VAL A 43 3.79 -2.33 -10.04
CA VAL A 43 3.04 -2.73 -11.25
C VAL A 43 2.31 -1.52 -11.82
N LEU A 44 1.60 -0.75 -11.00
CA LEU A 44 0.88 0.45 -11.42
C LEU A 44 1.81 1.50 -12.01
N LYS A 45 2.96 1.78 -11.36
CA LYS A 45 3.97 2.71 -11.88
C LYS A 45 4.50 2.31 -13.26
N ASN A 46 4.65 1.02 -13.52
CA ASN A 46 5.23 0.50 -14.76
C ASN A 46 4.18 -0.07 -15.72
N LYS A 47 2.88 0.23 -15.56
CA LYS A 47 1.80 -0.46 -16.27
C LYS A 47 1.94 -0.44 -17.79
N LYS A 48 2.40 0.69 -18.36
CA LYS A 48 2.66 0.82 -19.80
C LYS A 48 3.81 -0.06 -20.28
N ALA A 49 4.96 0.01 -19.60
CA ALA A 49 6.13 -0.82 -19.92
C ALA A 49 5.83 -2.32 -19.78
N ILE A 50 5.10 -2.71 -18.74
CA ILE A 50 4.64 -4.10 -18.54
C ILE A 50 3.73 -4.53 -19.70
N ARG A 51 2.74 -3.71 -20.06
CA ARG A 51 1.82 -4.01 -21.16
C ARG A 51 2.55 -4.21 -22.48
N ARG A 52 3.55 -3.37 -22.78
CA ARG A 52 4.39 -3.51 -23.98
C ARG A 52 5.17 -4.82 -23.98
N VAL A 53 5.96 -5.07 -22.93
CA VAL A 53 6.81 -6.27 -22.86
C VAL A 53 5.99 -7.57 -22.90
N LEU A 54 4.83 -7.59 -22.23
CA LEU A 54 3.97 -8.77 -22.25
C LEU A 54 3.21 -8.91 -23.58
N GLY A 55 2.82 -7.80 -24.21
CA GLY A 55 2.09 -7.78 -25.47
C GLY A 55 2.93 -8.14 -26.69
N ASP A 56 4.23 -7.85 -26.65
CA ASP A 56 5.19 -8.16 -27.73
C ASP A 56 5.53 -9.66 -27.80
N ASP A 57 5.20 -10.45 -26.78
CA ASP A 57 5.45 -11.89 -26.69
C ASP A 57 4.12 -12.66 -26.68
N ARG A 58 3.87 -13.45 -27.74
CA ARG A 58 2.62 -14.23 -27.93
C ARG A 58 2.33 -15.17 -26.76
N ASP A 59 3.36 -15.71 -26.12
CA ASP A 59 3.20 -16.64 -25.00
C ASP A 59 2.79 -15.92 -23.72
N THR A 60 3.02 -14.61 -23.61
CA THR A 60 2.67 -13.82 -22.42
C THR A 60 1.61 -12.75 -22.65
N ALA A 61 1.14 -12.57 -23.88
CA ALA A 61 0.12 -11.58 -24.22
C ALA A 61 -1.17 -11.77 -23.40
N HIS A 62 -1.48 -13.02 -23.02
CA HIS A 62 -2.62 -13.35 -22.15
C HIS A 62 -2.47 -12.85 -20.69
N LEU A 63 -1.26 -12.46 -20.26
CA LEU A 63 -0.97 -11.92 -18.93
C LEU A 63 -1.04 -10.38 -18.88
N VAL A 64 -1.29 -9.71 -20.01
CA VAL A 64 -1.44 -8.26 -20.05
C VAL A 64 -2.65 -7.87 -19.18
N PRO A 65 -2.46 -7.06 -18.13
CA PRO A 65 -3.57 -6.64 -17.28
C PRO A 65 -4.64 -5.90 -18.07
N LYS A 66 -5.89 -6.28 -17.87
CA LYS A 66 -7.05 -5.57 -18.42
C LYS A 66 -7.30 -4.30 -17.61
N TRP A 67 -8.14 -3.43 -18.15
CA TRP A 67 -8.53 -2.20 -17.43
C TRP A 67 -9.17 -2.52 -16.08
N GLN A 68 -9.99 -3.58 -15.98
CA GLN A 68 -10.56 -4.01 -14.70
C GLN A 68 -9.49 -4.44 -13.68
N ASP A 69 -8.45 -5.15 -14.14
CA ASP A 69 -7.35 -5.57 -13.27
C ASP A 69 -6.61 -4.33 -12.73
N ILE A 70 -6.39 -3.33 -13.58
CA ILE A 70 -5.76 -2.07 -13.17
C ILE A 70 -6.63 -1.31 -12.17
N GLU A 71 -7.94 -1.20 -12.39
CA GLU A 71 -8.86 -0.55 -11.43
C GLU A 71 -8.85 -1.23 -10.06
N VAL A 72 -8.83 -2.58 -10.05
CA VAL A 72 -8.72 -3.35 -8.81
C VAL A 72 -7.40 -3.05 -8.10
N LEU A 73 -6.29 -3.04 -8.84
CA LEU A 73 -4.98 -2.72 -8.28
C LEU A 73 -4.91 -1.29 -7.74
N GLU A 74 -5.45 -0.31 -8.45
CA GLU A 74 -5.53 1.09 -8.02
C GLU A 74 -6.40 1.24 -6.76
N ALA A 75 -7.51 0.52 -6.67
CA ALA A 75 -8.37 0.50 -5.48
C ALA A 75 -7.66 -0.10 -4.25
N VAL A 76 -6.90 -1.18 -4.43
CA VAL A 76 -6.12 -1.80 -3.35
C VAL A 76 -4.97 -0.90 -2.92
N ASP A 77 -4.25 -0.31 -3.88
CA ASP A 77 -3.16 0.64 -3.62
C ASP A 77 -3.65 1.83 -2.80
N ALA A 78 -4.73 2.48 -3.24
CA ALA A 78 -5.32 3.62 -2.54
C ALA A 78 -5.78 3.29 -1.11
N ALA A 79 -6.26 2.08 -0.86
CA ALA A 79 -6.68 1.67 0.47
C ALA A 79 -5.51 1.31 1.40
N LEU A 80 -4.39 0.82 0.86
CA LEU A 80 -3.24 0.35 1.63
C LEU A 80 -2.13 1.39 1.76
N ALA A 81 -2.03 2.37 0.86
CA ALA A 81 -0.99 3.39 0.87
C ALA A 81 -0.88 4.13 2.21
N PRO A 82 -1.97 4.62 2.84
CA PRO A 82 -1.87 5.30 4.13
C PRO A 82 -1.34 4.40 5.25
N LEU A 83 -1.63 3.09 5.18
CA LEU A 83 -1.11 2.12 6.15
C LEU A 83 0.37 1.79 5.92
N ALA A 84 0.80 1.82 4.67
CA ALA A 84 2.20 1.61 4.30
C ALA A 84 3.05 2.79 4.78
N ASP A 85 2.63 4.03 4.49
CA ASP A 85 3.30 5.25 4.96
C ASP A 85 3.35 5.27 6.49
N PHE A 86 2.22 4.95 7.12
CA PHE A 86 2.14 4.83 8.56
C PHE A 86 3.14 3.80 9.12
N THR A 87 3.21 2.63 8.51
CA THR A 87 4.15 1.59 8.96
C THR A 87 5.60 2.02 8.78
N ASP A 88 5.93 2.65 7.65
CA ASP A 88 7.29 3.14 7.39
C ASP A 88 7.68 4.20 8.45
N ILE A 89 6.79 5.17 8.73
CA ILE A 89 7.02 6.20 9.77
C ILE A 89 7.24 5.55 11.15
N MET A 90 6.40 4.60 11.53
CA MET A 90 6.52 3.91 12.82
C MET A 90 7.78 3.07 12.88
N SER A 91 8.13 2.38 11.80
CA SER A 91 9.34 1.56 11.74
C SER A 91 10.63 2.39 11.79
N GLY A 92 10.59 3.63 11.32
CA GLY A 92 11.72 4.57 11.32
C GLY A 92 11.82 5.45 12.57
N SER A 93 10.81 5.45 13.44
CA SER A 93 10.84 6.21 14.69
C SER A 93 11.74 5.52 15.71
N GLU A 94 12.71 6.25 16.24
CA GLU A 94 13.62 5.77 17.29
C GLU A 94 12.86 5.39 18.58
N TYR A 95 11.72 6.06 18.82
CA TYR A 95 10.88 5.84 20.00
C TYR A 95 9.40 5.83 19.61
N VAL A 96 8.94 4.70 19.07
CA VAL A 96 7.51 4.41 19.04
C VAL A 96 7.04 4.06 20.44
N THR A 97 6.21 4.92 21.00
CA THR A 97 5.58 4.72 22.31
C THR A 97 4.09 4.44 22.16
N ILE A 98 3.53 3.70 23.13
CA ILE A 98 2.10 3.37 23.18
C ILE A 98 1.22 4.63 23.13
N SER A 99 1.72 5.76 23.66
CA SER A 99 1.04 7.06 23.65
C SER A 99 0.67 7.59 22.26
N ALA A 100 1.42 7.23 21.21
CA ALA A 100 1.10 7.63 19.84
C ALA A 100 -0.06 6.82 19.24
N LEU A 101 -0.37 5.66 19.80
CA LEU A 101 -1.31 4.71 19.21
C LEU A 101 -2.75 5.26 19.19
N THR A 102 -3.19 5.97 20.24
CA THR A 102 -4.51 6.62 20.28
C THR A 102 -4.69 7.66 19.16
N PRO A 103 -3.83 8.69 19.01
CA PRO A 103 -3.99 9.70 17.96
C PRO A 103 -3.88 9.08 16.56
N ILE A 104 -3.00 8.11 16.37
CA ILE A 104 -2.86 7.35 15.13
C ILE A 104 -4.15 6.62 14.76
N LEU A 105 -4.70 5.82 15.68
CA LEU A 105 -5.90 5.02 15.40
C LEU A 105 -7.10 5.92 15.11
N ARG A 106 -7.21 7.07 15.80
CA ARG A 106 -8.22 8.08 15.52
C ARG A 106 -8.06 8.65 14.12
N ARG A 107 -6.84 9.04 13.72
CA ARG A 107 -6.56 9.55 12.38
C ARG A 107 -6.86 8.54 11.28
N LEU A 108 -6.42 7.29 11.45
CA LEU A 108 -6.73 6.21 10.52
C LEU A 108 -8.24 6.01 10.36
N LYS A 109 -9.00 6.04 11.46
CA LYS A 109 -10.46 5.88 11.43
C LYS A 109 -11.17 7.05 10.75
N ASN A 110 -10.78 8.27 11.08
CA ASN A 110 -11.54 9.47 10.74
C ASN A 110 -11.11 10.12 9.41
N GLU A 111 -9.88 9.89 8.96
CA GLU A 111 -9.33 10.53 7.76
C GLU A 111 -8.96 9.49 6.70
N GLU A 112 -8.01 8.60 6.99
CA GLU A 112 -7.40 7.75 5.95
C GLU A 112 -8.32 6.61 5.47
N LEU A 113 -8.96 5.91 6.42
CA LEU A 113 -9.89 4.82 6.15
C LEU A 113 -11.35 5.27 6.09
N ALA A 114 -11.61 6.57 6.25
CA ALA A 114 -12.93 7.12 5.98
C ALA A 114 -13.25 6.99 4.48
N ALA A 115 -14.53 6.76 4.17
CA ALA A 115 -15.00 6.77 2.79
C ALA A 115 -14.90 8.20 2.26
N LYS A 116 -14.18 8.38 1.15
CA LYS A 116 -13.97 9.67 0.48
C LYS A 116 -14.84 9.75 -0.76
N ASN A 117 -15.22 10.96 -1.15
CA ASN A 117 -15.92 11.20 -2.42
C ASN A 117 -15.01 10.78 -3.57
N GLY A 118 -15.50 9.87 -4.42
CA GLY A 118 -14.73 9.29 -5.53
C GLY A 118 -14.07 7.93 -5.21
N ASP A 119 -14.19 7.41 -3.98
CA ASP A 119 -13.77 6.04 -3.70
C ASP A 119 -14.63 5.04 -4.49
N LEU A 120 -13.98 4.09 -5.16
CA LEU A 120 -14.66 2.95 -5.77
C LEU A 120 -15.33 2.09 -4.69
N PRO A 121 -16.45 1.39 -4.98
CA PRO A 121 -17.13 0.52 -4.02
C PRO A 121 -16.18 -0.52 -3.38
N MET A 122 -15.21 -1.01 -4.16
CA MET A 122 -14.19 -1.93 -3.68
C MET A 122 -13.25 -1.29 -2.66
N THR A 123 -12.77 -0.06 -2.92
CA THR A 123 -11.93 0.72 -1.99
C THR A 123 -12.65 0.92 -0.65
N VAL A 124 -13.93 1.30 -0.70
CA VAL A 124 -14.76 1.47 0.52
C VAL A 124 -14.88 0.15 1.28
N SER A 125 -15.09 -0.97 0.59
CA SER A 125 -15.18 -2.30 1.20
C SER A 125 -13.87 -2.71 1.89
N ILE A 126 -12.72 -2.47 1.23
CA ILE A 126 -11.40 -2.74 1.80
C ILE A 126 -11.15 -1.89 3.03
N LYS A 127 -11.35 -0.56 2.94
CA LYS A 127 -11.20 0.36 4.07
C LYS A 127 -12.05 -0.06 5.28
N LYS A 128 -13.31 -0.44 5.06
CA LYS A 128 -14.21 -0.95 6.10
C LYS A 128 -13.69 -2.24 6.76
N LYS A 129 -13.19 -3.18 5.95
CA LYS A 129 -12.63 -4.44 6.48
C LYS A 129 -11.38 -4.19 7.33
N ILE A 130 -10.49 -3.32 6.87
CA ILE A 130 -9.30 -2.89 7.62
C ILE A 130 -9.71 -2.24 8.94
N LEU A 131 -10.63 -1.28 8.89
CA LEU A 131 -11.09 -0.57 10.08
C LEU A 131 -11.71 -1.54 11.10
N LYS A 132 -12.51 -2.51 10.63
CA LYS A 132 -13.08 -3.56 11.49
C LYS A 132 -11.98 -4.41 12.13
N ALA A 133 -10.96 -4.81 11.38
CA ALA A 133 -9.83 -5.57 11.91
C ALA A 133 -9.06 -4.79 12.99
N LEU A 134 -8.82 -3.49 12.78
CA LEU A 134 -8.20 -2.62 13.79
C LEU A 134 -9.06 -2.49 15.05
N GLN A 135 -10.36 -2.27 14.90
CA GLN A 135 -11.29 -2.18 16.03
C GLN A 135 -11.31 -3.47 16.84
N VAL A 136 -11.31 -4.64 16.19
CA VAL A 136 -11.24 -5.94 16.88
C VAL A 136 -9.91 -6.11 17.60
N LYS A 137 -8.78 -5.72 16.98
CA LYS A 137 -7.45 -5.86 17.58
C LYS A 137 -7.27 -4.99 18.84
N TYR A 138 -7.89 -3.82 18.86
CA TYR A 138 -7.81 -2.82 19.93
C TYR A 138 -9.13 -2.68 20.72
N SER A 139 -9.99 -3.71 20.73
CA SER A 139 -11.31 -3.67 21.38
C SER A 139 -11.24 -3.79 22.91
N CYS A 140 -10.22 -4.48 23.42
CA CYS A 140 -10.00 -4.77 24.85
C CYS A 140 -9.88 -3.48 25.66
N GLU A 141 -10.66 -3.41 26.75
CA GLU A 141 -10.84 -2.19 27.53
C GLU A 141 -9.56 -1.81 28.29
N GLU A 142 -8.84 -2.80 28.80
CA GLU A 142 -7.54 -2.62 29.46
C GLU A 142 -6.51 -2.02 28.50
N LYS A 143 -6.51 -2.45 27.23
CA LYS A 143 -5.64 -1.88 26.19
C LYS A 143 -6.01 -0.43 25.89
N LYS A 144 -7.30 -0.13 25.76
CA LYS A 144 -7.77 1.25 25.51
C LYS A 144 -7.40 2.17 26.66
N LEU A 145 -7.66 1.75 27.89
CA LEU A 145 -7.31 2.52 29.08
C LEU A 145 -5.80 2.79 29.13
N LEU A 146 -4.96 1.78 28.88
CA LEU A 146 -3.51 1.95 28.83
C LEU A 146 -3.08 2.95 27.73
N MET A 147 -3.65 2.83 26.53
CA MET A 147 -3.36 3.74 25.42
C MET A 147 -3.80 5.19 25.75
N ASP A 148 -4.96 5.37 26.36
CA ASP A 148 -5.48 6.69 26.70
C ASP A 148 -4.69 7.35 27.83
N ILE A 149 -4.32 6.60 28.88
CA ILE A 149 -3.45 7.10 29.96
C ILE A 149 -2.08 7.48 29.41
N THR A 150 -1.45 6.60 28.62
CA THR A 150 -0.12 6.87 28.06
C THR A 150 -0.15 8.05 27.10
N CYS A 151 -1.20 8.18 26.27
CA CYS A 151 -1.40 9.33 25.39
C CYS A 151 -1.57 10.63 26.19
N PHE A 152 -2.36 10.61 27.27
CA PHE A 152 -2.59 11.78 28.12
C PHE A 152 -1.33 12.26 28.85
N LEU A 153 -0.49 11.32 29.29
CA LEU A 153 0.77 11.63 29.98
C LEU A 153 1.87 12.12 29.04
N ASP A 154 1.77 11.83 27.73
CA ASP A 154 2.77 12.22 26.74
C ASP A 154 2.64 13.70 26.36
N PRO A 155 3.65 14.55 26.65
CA PRO A 155 3.61 15.97 26.35
C PRO A 155 3.45 16.29 24.85
N ARG A 156 3.81 15.36 23.95
CA ARG A 156 3.71 15.57 22.50
C ARG A 156 2.27 15.64 21.98
N PHE A 157 1.31 15.14 22.77
CA PHE A 157 -0.09 15.02 22.37
C PHE A 157 -1.04 15.83 23.28
N LYS A 158 -0.50 16.79 24.04
CA LYS A 158 -1.27 17.78 24.81
C LYS A 158 -1.70 18.96 23.96
#